data_AF-A0A2M7F7K2-F1
#
_entry.id   AF-A0A2M7F7K2-F1
#
_cell.length_a   1.000
_cell.length_b   1.000
_cell.length_c   1.000
_cell.angle_alpha   90.00
_cell.angle_beta   90.00
_cell.angle_gamma   90.00
#
_symmetry.space_group_name_H-M   'P 1'
#
loop_
_entity.id
_entity.type
_entity.pdbx_description
1 polymer ?
#
loop_
_entity_poly.entity_id
_entity_poly.type
_entity_poly.pdbx_seq_one_letter_code
_entity_poly.pdbx_strand_id
1 'polypeptide(L)'
;MKKGIFRRIFIVHVLILFLAVLFVEIYITAALRENYINHLKQNLSVQINLISKGISFTQTGLDTLCREIKKETGARVTVIANDGKVMGDSDTDSALMDNHLHRTE
;
A
#
# COMPACT_ATOMS: atom_id res chain seq x y z
N MET A 1 -36.06 -15.53 45.34
CA MET A 1 -35.22 -14.30 45.31
C MET A 1 -33.83 -14.47 44.65
N LYS A 2 -33.25 -15.69 44.51
CA LYS A 2 -31.88 -15.88 43.97
C LYS A 2 -31.72 -15.69 42.44
N LYS A 3 -32.80 -15.84 41.65
CA LYS A 3 -32.76 -15.78 40.17
C LYS A 3 -32.46 -14.38 39.60
N GLY A 4 -32.83 -13.30 40.29
CA GLY A 4 -32.63 -11.92 39.82
C GLY A 4 -31.16 -11.46 39.88
N ILE A 5 -30.46 -11.86 40.94
CA ILE A 5 -29.02 -11.55 41.13
C ILE A 5 -28.17 -12.33 40.12
N PHE A 6 -28.45 -13.63 39.93
CA PHE A 6 -27.74 -14.44 38.95
C PHE A 6 -27.90 -13.90 37.52
N ARG A 7 -29.13 -13.51 37.12
CA ARG A 7 -29.39 -12.90 35.81
C ARG A 7 -28.63 -11.59 35.62
N ARG A 8 -28.56 -10.75 36.66
CA ARG A 8 -27.83 -9.47 36.60
C ARG A 8 -26.33 -9.70 36.44
N ILE A 9 -25.74 -10.61 37.21
CA ILE A 9 -24.32 -10.96 37.11
C ILE A 9 -24.02 -11.53 35.73
N PHE A 10 -24.86 -12.46 35.24
CA PHE A 10 -24.70 -13.06 33.92
C PHE A 10 -24.73 -12.01 32.79
N ILE A 11 -25.73 -11.12 32.78
CA ILE A 11 -25.82 -10.06 31.77
C ILE A 11 -24.59 -9.16 31.78
N VAL A 12 -24.11 -8.75 32.96
CA VAL A 12 -22.92 -7.90 33.08
C VAL A 12 -21.68 -8.60 32.52
N HIS A 13 -21.49 -9.89 32.80
CA HIS A 13 -20.36 -10.65 32.27
C HIS A 13 -20.43 -10.81 30.75
N VAL A 14 -21.63 -11.07 30.20
CA VAL A 14 -21.84 -11.11 28.75
C VAL A 14 -21.52 -9.76 28.11
N LEU A 15 -21.95 -8.67 28.74
CA LEU A 15 -21.69 -7.31 28.24
C LEU A 15 -20.20 -6.97 28.25
N ILE A 16 -19.49 -7.34 29.33
CA ILE A 16 -18.04 -7.17 29.44
C ILE A 16 -17.32 -8.00 28.38
N LEU A 17 -17.71 -9.26 28.19
CA LEU A 17 -17.11 -10.14 27.19
C LEU A 17 -17.36 -9.59 25.78
N PHE A 18 -18.57 -9.12 25.50
CA PHE A 18 -18.89 -8.48 24.23
C PHE A 18 -18.04 -7.23 23.98
N LEU A 19 -17.90 -6.34 24.97
CA LEU A 19 -17.03 -5.16 24.86
C LEU A 19 -15.57 -5.55 24.62
N ALA A 20 -15.07 -6.58 25.30
CA ALA A 20 -13.70 -7.05 25.14
C ALA A 20 -13.44 -7.55 23.72
N VAL A 21 -14.36 -8.35 23.16
CA VAL A 21 -14.26 -8.83 21.77
C VAL A 21 -14.29 -7.67 20.79
N LEU A 22 -15.22 -6.73 20.96
CA LEU A 22 -15.36 -5.57 20.08
C LEU A 22 -14.10 -4.68 20.10
N PHE A 23 -13.51 -4.48 21.28
CA PHE A 23 -12.27 -3.74 21.43
C PHE A 23 -11.10 -4.44 20.70
N VAL A 24 -10.97 -5.74 20.85
CA VAL A 24 -9.93 -6.55 20.18
C VAL A 24 -10.11 -6.50 18.66
N GLU A 25 -11.35 -6.62 18.17
CA GLU A 25 -11.66 -6.57 16.74
C GLU A 25 -11.23 -5.23 16.11
N ILE A 26 -11.60 -4.10 16.73
CA ILE A 26 -11.23 -2.77 16.25
C ILE A 26 -9.71 -2.61 16.27
N TYR A 27 -9.06 -2.98 17.38
CA TYR A 27 -7.62 -2.82 17.55
C TYR A 27 -6.82 -3.63 16.53
N ILE A 28 -7.17 -4.91 16.37
CA ILE A 28 -6.51 -5.80 15.41
C ILE A 28 -6.69 -5.27 13.99
N THR A 29 -7.90 -4.84 13.62
CA THR A 29 -8.17 -4.32 12.28
C THR A 29 -7.33 -3.09 11.96
N ALA A 30 -7.23 -2.15 12.92
CA ALA A 30 -6.42 -0.95 12.76
C ALA A 30 -4.92 -1.27 12.64
N ALA A 31 -4.39 -2.07 13.56
CA ALA A 31 -2.97 -2.42 13.59
C ALA A 31 -2.54 -3.27 12.39
N LEU A 32 -3.36 -4.25 12.00
CA LEU A 32 -3.09 -5.10 10.83
C LEU A 32 -3.08 -4.28 9.54
N ARG A 33 -4.02 -3.34 9.38
CA ARG A 33 -4.09 -2.52 8.16
C ARG A 33 -2.83 -1.67 8.00
N GLU A 34 -2.41 -0.99 9.06
CA GLU A 34 -1.22 -0.15 9.02
C GLU A 34 0.05 -0.97 8.77
N ASN A 35 0.22 -2.08 9.49
CA ASN A 35 1.35 -2.98 9.29
C ASN A 35 1.37 -3.55 7.86
N TYR A 36 0.21 -3.96 7.33
CA TYR A 36 0.11 -4.50 5.98
C TYR A 36 0.54 -3.47 4.92
N ILE A 37 0.06 -2.22 5.03
CA ILE A 37 0.44 -1.14 4.11
C ILE A 37 1.93 -0.83 4.23
N ASN A 38 2.47 -0.75 5.45
CA ASN A 38 3.88 -0.45 5.68
C ASN A 38 4.80 -1.54 5.16
N HIS A 39 4.46 -2.81 5.40
CA HIS A 39 5.19 -3.95 4.83
C HIS A 39 5.14 -3.98 3.31
N LEU A 40 3.98 -3.67 2.72
CA LEU A 40 3.83 -3.59 1.28
C LEU A 40 4.72 -2.48 0.69
N LYS A 41 4.74 -1.29 1.30
CA LYS A 41 5.62 -0.19 0.91
C LYS A 41 7.09 -0.57 0.99
N GLN A 42 7.52 -1.15 2.12
CA GLN A 42 8.90 -1.59 2.29
C GLN A 42 9.33 -2.61 1.24
N ASN A 43 8.47 -3.61 0.96
CA ASN A 43 8.76 -4.62 -0.04
C ASN A 43 8.87 -4.00 -1.45
N LEU A 44 7.98 -3.08 -1.82
CA LEU A 44 8.07 -2.36 -3.09
C LEU A 44 9.36 -1.53 -3.17
N SER A 45 9.74 -0.82 -2.11
CA SER A 45 10.99 -0.06 -2.09
C SER A 45 12.23 -0.94 -2.28
N VAL A 46 12.26 -2.11 -1.64
CA VAL A 46 13.36 -3.07 -1.81
C VAL A 46 13.41 -3.59 -3.24
N GLN A 47 12.26 -3.98 -3.81
CA GLN A 47 12.19 -4.46 -5.20
C GLN A 47 12.65 -3.39 -6.19
N ILE A 48 12.18 -2.15 -6.05
CA ILE A 48 12.59 -1.01 -6.89
C ILE A 48 14.10 -0.78 -6.79
N ASN A 49 14.69 -0.86 -5.59
CA ASN A 49 16.14 -0.68 -5.40
C ASN A 49 16.96 -1.79 -6.08
N LEU A 50 16.46 -3.03 -6.08
CA LEU A 50 17.11 -4.12 -6.79
C LEU A 50 16.99 -3.95 -8.31
N ILE A 51 15.81 -3.57 -8.79
CA ILE A 51 15.53 -3.31 -10.21
C ILE A 51 16.37 -2.13 -10.73
N SER A 52 16.48 -1.05 -9.96
CA SER A 52 17.23 0.15 -10.36
C SER A 52 18.74 -0.07 -10.50
N LYS A 53 19.30 -1.08 -9.81
CA LYS A 53 20.70 -1.48 -9.99
C LYS A 53 20.96 -2.21 -11.31
N GLY A 54 19.93 -2.82 -11.91
CA GLY A 54 20.03 -3.57 -13.16
C GLY A 54 19.65 -2.78 -14.41
N ILE A 55 19.00 -1.62 -14.27
CA ILE A 55 18.52 -0.81 -15.39
C ILE A 55 19.49 0.33 -15.69
N SER A 56 19.89 0.45 -16.95
CA SER A 56 20.57 1.64 -17.46
C SER A 56 19.53 2.70 -17.84
N PHE A 57 19.21 3.62 -16.91
CA PHE A 57 18.24 4.71 -17.12
C PHE A 57 18.67 5.78 -18.15
N THR A 58 19.80 5.57 -18.82
CA THR A 58 20.33 6.42 -19.89
C THR A 58 19.85 6.00 -21.29
N GLN A 59 19.15 4.87 -21.43
CA GLN A 59 18.73 4.35 -22.73
C GLN A 59 17.39 4.94 -23.21
N THR A 60 17.27 5.08 -24.53
CA THR A 60 15.99 5.27 -25.24
C THR A 60 15.09 4.04 -25.06
N GLY A 61 13.77 4.25 -24.91
CA GLY A 61 12.79 3.17 -24.84
C GLY A 61 12.31 2.78 -23.42
N LEU A 62 12.48 3.65 -22.43
CA LEU A 62 11.97 3.44 -21.06
C LEU A 62 10.46 3.18 -21.02
N ASP A 63 9.66 3.77 -21.91
CA ASP A 63 8.22 3.45 -22.02
C ASP A 63 7.96 1.97 -22.29
N THR A 64 8.78 1.32 -23.12
CA THR A 64 8.64 -0.12 -23.42
C THR A 64 8.99 -0.95 -22.19
N LEU A 65 10.05 -0.58 -21.47
CA LEU A 65 10.40 -1.21 -20.21
C LEU A 65 9.28 -1.07 -19.17
N CYS A 66 8.71 0.12 -19.01
CA CYS A 66 7.59 0.34 -18.10
C CYS A 66 6.36 -0.51 -18.48
N ARG A 67 6.05 -0.63 -19.77
CA ARG A 67 4.97 -1.50 -20.27
C ARG A 67 5.22 -2.98 -20.00
N GLU A 68 6.45 -3.46 -20.17
CA GLU A 68 6.83 -4.83 -19.85
C GLU A 68 6.68 -5.13 -18.35
N ILE A 69 7.16 -4.23 -17.49
CA ILE A 69 7.00 -4.39 -16.03
C ILE A 69 5.53 -4.39 -15.64
N LYS A 70 4.70 -3.51 -16.24
CA LYS A 70 3.25 -3.51 -16.01
C LYS A 70 2.58 -4.81 -16.45
N LYS A 71 3.05 -5.42 -17.54
CA LYS A 71 2.50 -6.71 -18.01
C LYS A 71 2.72 -7.83 -16.97
N GLU A 72 3.88 -7.84 -16.32
CA GLU A 72 4.23 -8.86 -15.32
C GLU A 72 3.63 -8.56 -13.94
N THR A 73 3.55 -7.28 -13.54
CA THR A 73 3.14 -6.87 -12.19
C THR A 73 1.69 -6.42 -12.08
N GLY A 74 1.06 -6.07 -13.20
CA GLY A 74 -0.25 -5.39 -13.24
C GLY A 74 -0.22 -3.94 -12.73
N ALA A 75 0.92 -3.46 -12.23
CA ALA A 75 1.05 -2.14 -11.64
C ALA A 75 1.49 -1.09 -12.68
N ARG A 76 0.99 0.14 -12.55
CA ARG A 76 1.50 1.27 -13.33
C ARG A 76 2.92 1.59 -12.85
N VAL A 77 3.83 1.77 -13.79
CA VAL A 77 5.23 2.10 -13.55
C VAL A 77 5.59 3.37 -14.31
N THR A 78 6.20 4.32 -13.60
CA THR A 78 6.65 5.60 -14.15
C THR A 78 8.08 5.85 -13.70
N VAL A 79 8.94 6.23 -14.64
CA VAL A 79 10.33 6.61 -14.39
C VAL A 79 10.41 8.13 -14.51
N ILE A 80 10.80 8.79 -13.43
CA ILE A 80 10.84 10.25 -13.31
C ILE A 80 12.28 10.66 -13.03
N ALA A 81 12.79 11.63 -13.80
CA ALA A 81 14.10 12.22 -13.59
C ALA A 81 14.08 13.17 -12.37
N ASN A 82 15.27 13.51 -11.86
CA ASN A 82 15.39 14.35 -10.66
C ASN A 82 14.86 15.79 -10.85
N ASP A 83 14.70 16.23 -12.10
CA ASP A 83 14.06 17.50 -12.47
C ASP A 83 12.54 17.38 -12.64
N GLY A 84 11.96 16.22 -12.33
CA GLY A 84 10.56 15.89 -12.44
C GLY A 84 10.11 15.48 -13.86
N LYS A 85 11.00 15.48 -14.85
CA LYS A 85 10.64 15.06 -16.21
C LYS A 85 10.30 13.56 -16.23
N VAL A 86 9.15 13.20 -16.77
CA VAL A 86 8.80 11.80 -17.02
C VAL A 86 9.65 11.28 -18.17
N MET A 87 10.45 10.26 -17.89
CA MET A 87 11.37 9.63 -18.86
C MET A 87 10.79 8.32 -19.43
N GLY A 88 9.80 7.73 -18.76
CA GLY A 88 9.07 6.56 -19.23
C GLY A 88 7.81 6.31 -18.40
N ASP A 89 6.72 5.85 -19.01
CA ASP A 89 5.47 5.48 -18.35
C ASP A 89 4.83 4.25 -19.00
N SER A 90 4.16 3.42 -18.20
CA SER A 90 3.54 2.17 -18.65
C SER A 90 2.17 2.35 -19.31
N ASP A 91 1.52 3.50 -19.09
CA ASP A 91 0.12 3.75 -19.44
C ASP A 91 0.01 4.78 -20.56
N THR A 92 0.85 5.81 -20.49
CA THR A 92 0.87 6.93 -21.42
C THR A 92 2.26 7.06 -22.06
N ASP A 93 2.34 7.64 -23.24
CA ASP A 93 3.62 8.04 -23.84
C ASP A 93 4.28 9.13 -22.98
N SER A 94 5.47 8.87 -22.45
CA SER A 94 6.21 9.80 -21.61
C SER A 94 6.49 11.14 -22.30
N ALA A 95 6.59 11.18 -23.63
CA ALA A 95 6.82 12.40 -24.39
C ALA A 95 5.63 13.37 -24.36
N LEU A 96 4.44 12.88 -24.03
CA LEU A 96 3.20 13.67 -23.95
C LEU A 96 2.85 14.08 -22.51
N MET A 97 3.63 13.63 -21.53
CA MET A 97 3.36 13.89 -20.12
C MET A 97 3.99 15.20 -19.64
N ASP A 98 3.26 15.89 -18.77
CA ASP A 98 3.76 17.07 -18.07
C ASP A 98 4.87 16.68 -17.07
N ASN A 99 5.66 17.67 -16.66
CA ASN A 99 6.67 17.50 -15.62
C ASN A 99 5.99 17.27 -14.25
N HIS A 100 6.42 16.22 -13.54
CA HIS A 100 5.90 15.78 -12.25
C HIS A 100 6.63 16.39 -11.02
N LEU A 101 7.52 17.38 -11.18
CA LEU A 101 8.33 17.95 -10.09
C LEU A 101 7.53 18.40 -8.86
N HIS A 102 6.30 18.88 -9.08
CA HIS A 102 5.40 19.37 -8.02
C HIS A 102 4.24 18.42 -7.71
N ARG A 103 4.25 17.22 -8.27
CA ARG A 103 3.24 16.20 -8.01
C ARG A 103 3.57 15.45 -6.73
N THR A 104 2.58 15.31 -5.84
CA THR A 104 2.71 14.40 -4.69
C THR A 104 2.38 12.99 -5.14
N GLU A 105 3.35 12.07 -5.07
CA GLU A 105 3.21 10.64 -5.38
C GLU A 105 3.31 9.77 -4.11
#